data_AF-A0A2V5PGN8-F1
#
_entry.id   AF-A0A2V5PGN8-F1
#
_cell.length_a   1.000
_cell.length_b   1.000
_cell.length_c   1.000
_cell.angle_alpha   90.00
_cell.angle_beta   90.00
_cell.angle_gamma   90.00
#
_symmetry.space_group_name_H-M   'P 1'
#
loop_
_entity.id
_entity.type
_entity.pdbx_description
1 polymer ?
#
loop_
_entity_poly.entity_id
_entity_poly.type
_entity_poly.pdbx_seq_one_letter_code
_entity_poly.pdbx_strand_id
1 'polypeptide(L)'
;MERAGEEGQIHYGADDNASGTALVLELARAFAAERARNPNTLPRGLLFAFWSGEEIGLIGSSHFAEHPPLDLSNIVAYVNFDMVGRLNENKLNLEGVGSSSLWRKLIERRNVAAGFSLALQDDPYLP
;
A
#
# COMPACT_ATOMS: atom_id res chain seq x y z
N MET A 1 -4.63 -13.59 -9.47
CA MET A 1 -5.34 -14.87 -9.19
C MET A 1 -6.15 -15.44 -10.38
N GLU A 2 -5.82 -16.68 -10.77
CA GLU A 2 -6.58 -17.54 -11.70
C GLU A 2 -7.89 -18.00 -11.02
N ARG A 3 -9.06 -17.62 -11.55
CA ARG A 3 -10.35 -18.10 -11.04
C ARG A 3 -10.70 -19.44 -11.68
N ALA A 4 -11.55 -20.23 -11.03
CA ALA A 4 -12.07 -21.46 -11.60
C ALA A 4 -12.71 -21.19 -12.99
N GLY A 5 -12.17 -21.82 -14.04
CA GLY A 5 -12.58 -21.59 -15.43
C GLY A 5 -11.76 -20.54 -16.21
N GLU A 6 -10.76 -19.92 -15.60
CA GLU A 6 -9.77 -19.07 -16.27
C GLU A 6 -8.45 -19.82 -16.54
N GLU A 7 -8.46 -21.15 -16.40
CA GLU A 7 -7.25 -21.97 -16.50
C GLU A 7 -6.53 -21.79 -17.84
N GLY A 8 -5.26 -21.37 -17.78
CA GLY A 8 -4.42 -21.17 -18.96
C GLY A 8 -4.68 -19.88 -19.76
N GLN A 9 -5.46 -18.94 -19.23
CA GLN A 9 -5.61 -17.60 -19.81
C GLN A 9 -4.48 -16.65 -19.37
N ILE A 10 -4.18 -15.65 -20.20
CA ILE A 10 -3.24 -14.59 -19.82
C ILE A 10 -3.96 -13.61 -18.89
N HIS A 11 -3.54 -13.58 -17.64
CA HIS A 11 -3.94 -12.53 -16.70
C HIS A 11 -3.00 -11.34 -16.83
N TYR A 12 -3.49 -10.28 -17.48
CA TYR A 12 -2.72 -9.04 -17.59
C TYR A 12 -2.63 -8.39 -16.21
N GLY A 13 -1.44 -8.42 -15.60
CA GLY A 13 -1.19 -7.94 -14.24
C GLY A 13 -1.19 -6.41 -14.08
N ALA A 14 -2.03 -5.71 -14.83
CA ALA A 14 -2.08 -4.26 -14.89
C ALA A 14 -2.57 -3.62 -13.58
N ASP A 15 -3.54 -4.26 -12.92
CA ASP A 15 -4.03 -3.80 -11.62
C ASP A 15 -3.35 -4.58 -10.49
N ASP A 16 -3.44 -5.90 -10.53
CA ASP A 16 -2.72 -6.84 -9.69
C ASP A 16 -1.49 -7.37 -10.46
N ASN A 17 -0.27 -6.86 -10.27
CA ASN A 17 0.19 -5.93 -9.22
C ASN A 17 0.77 -4.60 -9.74
N ALA A 18 0.73 -4.37 -11.06
CA ALA A 18 1.47 -3.26 -11.66
C ALA A 18 0.97 -1.90 -11.19
N SER A 19 -0.31 -1.76 -10.81
CA SER A 19 -0.86 -0.49 -10.32
C SER A 19 -0.22 -0.05 -9.00
N GLY A 20 -0.11 -0.97 -8.03
CA GLY A 20 0.54 -0.72 -6.74
C GLY A 20 2.01 -0.40 -6.92
N THR A 21 2.69 -1.18 -7.76
CA THR A 21 4.11 -0.94 -8.12
C THR A 21 4.31 0.45 -8.74
N ALA A 22 3.48 0.83 -9.71
CA ALA A 22 3.56 2.13 -10.35
C ALA A 22 3.33 3.28 -9.36
N LEU A 23 2.36 3.13 -8.45
CA LEU A 23 2.08 4.11 -7.40
C LEU A 23 3.27 4.26 -6.44
N VAL A 24 3.85 3.16 -5.95
CA VAL A 24 5.00 3.21 -5.03
C VAL A 24 6.20 3.88 -5.70
N LEU A 25 6.44 3.60 -6.99
CA LEU A 25 7.51 4.23 -7.76
C LEU A 25 7.29 5.74 -7.93
N GLU A 26 6.05 6.17 -8.22
CA GLU A 26 5.70 7.58 -8.33
C GLU A 26 5.80 8.32 -6.99
N LEU A 27 5.38 7.69 -5.89
CA LEU A 27 5.57 8.22 -4.54
C LEU A 27 7.05 8.41 -4.22
N ALA A 28 7.90 7.42 -4.53
CA ALA A 28 9.34 7.53 -4.34
C ALA A 28 9.93 8.73 -5.09
N ARG A 29 9.54 8.92 -6.36
CA ARG A 29 9.94 10.06 -7.18
C ARG A 29 9.49 11.39 -6.58
N ALA A 30 8.22 11.49 -6.17
CA ALA A 30 7.64 12.70 -5.60
C ALA A 30 8.29 13.09 -4.25
N PHE A 31 8.49 12.12 -3.35
CA PHE A 31 9.13 12.37 -2.06
C PHE A 31 10.63 12.68 -2.20
N ALA A 32 11.33 12.08 -3.16
CA ALA A 32 12.72 12.44 -3.45
C ALA A 32 12.84 13.90 -3.93
N ALA A 33 11.95 14.33 -4.85
CA ALA A 33 11.89 15.70 -5.31
C ALA A 33 11.52 16.68 -4.18
N GLU A 34 10.60 16.30 -3.30
CA GLU A 34 10.22 17.13 -2.15
C GLU A 34 11.35 17.26 -1.15
N ARG A 35 12.05 16.17 -0.82
CA ARG A 35 13.23 16.20 0.05
C ARG A 35 14.34 17.11 -0.50
N ALA A 36 14.55 17.10 -1.81
CA ALA A 36 15.55 17.94 -2.45
C ALA A 36 15.20 19.44 -2.37
N ARG A 37 13.92 19.79 -2.48
CA ARG A 37 13.44 21.18 -2.41
C ARG A 37 13.29 21.69 -0.98
N ASN A 38 12.75 20.85 -0.09
CA ASN A 38 12.35 21.20 1.26
C ASN A 38 12.82 20.12 2.25
N PRO A 39 14.11 20.01 2.57
CA PRO A 39 14.64 18.91 3.38
C PRO A 39 14.02 18.79 4.78
N ASN A 40 13.50 19.90 5.32
CA ASN A 40 12.89 19.96 6.65
C ASN A 40 11.42 19.51 6.71
N THR A 41 10.77 19.22 5.57
CA THR A 41 9.35 18.82 5.55
C THR A 41 9.13 17.33 5.79
N LEU A 42 10.19 16.51 5.72
CA LEU A 42 10.15 15.06 5.93
C LEU A 42 10.97 14.65 7.17
N PRO A 43 10.40 14.80 8.39
CA PRO A 43 11.09 14.54 9.64
C PRO A 43 11.35 13.04 9.91
N ARG A 44 10.76 12.15 9.11
CA ARG A 44 10.94 10.69 9.20
C ARG A 44 11.56 10.17 7.89
N GLY A 45 12.31 9.08 7.99
CA GLY A 45 12.75 8.32 6.83
C GLY A 45 11.57 7.62 6.15
N LEU A 46 11.68 7.37 4.86
CA LEU A 46 10.72 6.61 4.07
C LEU A 46 11.45 5.42 3.45
N LEU A 47 10.87 4.23 3.59
CA LEU A 47 11.32 3.01 2.90
C LEU A 47 10.28 2.68 1.84
N PHE A 48 10.72 2.58 0.58
CA PHE A 48 9.90 2.10 -0.53
C PHE A 48 10.31 0.66 -0.81
N ALA A 49 9.36 -0.26 -0.72
CA ALA A 49 9.61 -1.69 -0.89
C ALA A 49 8.68 -2.26 -1.97
N PHE A 50 9.23 -3.18 -2.76
CA PHE A 50 8.51 -3.91 -3.80
C PHE A 50 8.61 -5.39 -3.48
N TRP A 51 7.47 -6.00 -3.13
CA TRP A 51 7.44 -7.39 -2.72
C TRP A 51 7.32 -8.32 -3.92
N SER A 52 7.86 -9.52 -3.78
CA SER A 52 7.74 -10.60 -4.75
C SER A 52 7.21 -11.85 -4.07
N GLY A 53 6.59 -12.74 -4.84
CA GLY A 53 6.00 -13.98 -4.33
C GLY A 53 4.80 -13.76 -3.40
N GLU A 54 4.04 -12.68 -3.59
CA GLU A 54 2.79 -12.40 -2.87
C GLU A 54 1.77 -13.51 -3.17
N GLU A 55 1.45 -13.72 -4.45
CA GLU A 55 0.51 -14.71 -5.00
C GLU A 55 0.82 -16.19 -4.66
N ILE A 56 2.01 -16.48 -4.10
CA ILE A 56 2.44 -17.83 -3.71
C ILE A 56 2.74 -17.95 -2.21
N GLY A 57 2.27 -16.99 -1.41
CA GLY A 57 2.34 -17.04 0.06
C GLY A 57 3.17 -15.93 0.69
N LEU A 58 3.09 -14.70 0.18
CA LEU A 58 3.70 -13.51 0.81
C LEU A 58 5.22 -13.64 1.06
N ILE A 59 5.94 -14.34 0.18
CA ILE A 59 7.32 -14.81 0.46
C ILE A 59 8.25 -13.63 0.75
N GLY A 60 8.22 -12.58 -0.07
CA GLY A 60 9.13 -11.44 0.07
C GLY A 60 8.88 -10.61 1.34
N SER A 61 7.62 -10.29 1.63
CA SER A 61 7.26 -9.49 2.81
C SER A 61 7.44 -10.27 4.11
N SER A 62 7.13 -11.57 4.11
CA SER A 62 7.38 -12.47 5.25
C SER A 62 8.88 -12.54 5.55
N HIS A 63 9.72 -12.73 4.54
CA HIS A 63 11.16 -12.76 4.72
C HIS A 63 11.69 -11.44 5.30
N PHE A 64 11.18 -10.28 4.85
CA PHE A 64 11.54 -8.98 5.43
C PHE A 64 11.14 -8.86 6.90
N ALA A 65 9.95 -9.32 7.28
CA ALA A 65 9.50 -9.25 8.67
C ALA A 65 10.31 -10.17 9.60
N GLU A 66 10.72 -11.34 9.10
CA GLU A 66 11.55 -12.30 9.84
C GLU A 66 13.03 -11.91 9.90
N HIS A 67 13.54 -11.25 8.85
CA HIS A 67 14.95 -10.86 8.69
C HIS A 67 15.06 -9.37 8.36
N PRO A 68 14.62 -8.48 9.25
CA PRO A 68 14.50 -7.07 8.91
C PRO A 68 15.88 -6.43 8.78
N PRO A 69 16.13 -5.63 7.71
CA PRO A 69 17.43 -4.97 7.50
C PRO A 69 17.67 -3.79 8.45
N LEU A 70 16.67 -3.45 9.26
CA LEU A 70 16.70 -2.45 10.32
C LEU A 70 15.84 -2.93 11.49
N ASP A 71 16.07 -2.36 12.67
CA ASP A 71 15.21 -2.64 13.83
C ASP A 71 13.76 -2.19 13.56
N LEU A 72 12.83 -3.14 13.57
CA LEU A 72 11.40 -2.91 13.32
C LEU A 72 10.76 -1.93 14.30
N SER A 73 11.32 -1.76 15.51
CA SER A 73 10.84 -0.75 16.45
C SER A 73 10.97 0.69 15.93
N ASN A 74 11.79 0.92 14.91
CA ASN A 74 11.90 2.21 14.21
C ASN A 74 10.84 2.39 13.11
N ILE A 75 10.12 1.34 12.72
CA ILE A 75 9.05 1.40 11.72
C ILE A 75 7.72 1.71 12.42
N VAL A 76 7.28 2.95 12.32
CA VAL A 76 6.08 3.44 13.02
C VAL A 76 4.78 3.25 12.24
N ALA A 77 4.87 2.95 10.95
CA ALA A 77 3.74 2.71 10.07
C ALA A 77 4.18 1.91 8.83
N TYR A 78 3.29 1.05 8.35
CA TYR A 78 3.38 0.35 7.08
C TYR A 78 2.10 0.65 6.29
N VAL A 79 2.24 1.06 5.03
CA VAL A 79 1.11 1.33 4.14
C VAL A 79 1.30 0.47 2.90
N ASN A 80 0.37 -0.44 2.66
CA ASN A 80 0.36 -1.32 1.50
C ASN A 80 -0.49 -0.70 0.38
N PHE A 81 -0.03 -0.84 -0.86
CA PHE A 81 -0.78 -0.44 -2.05
C PHE A 81 -0.91 -1.65 -2.96
N ASP A 82 -2.11 -2.20 -2.99
CA ASP A 82 -2.45 -3.31 -3.86
C ASP A 82 -3.77 -3.02 -4.58
N MET A 83 -3.83 -3.36 -5.86
CA MET A 83 -4.99 -3.12 -6.74
C MET A 83 -5.57 -1.69 -6.68
N VAL A 84 -4.72 -0.68 -6.88
CA VAL A 84 -5.09 0.75 -6.81
C VAL A 84 -5.42 1.36 -8.18
N GLY A 85 -5.42 0.57 -9.25
CA GLY A 85 -5.63 1.01 -10.62
C GLY A 85 -7.10 1.04 -11.06
N ARG A 86 -8.01 0.44 -10.28
CA ARG A 86 -9.44 0.31 -10.63
C ARG A 86 -10.36 1.01 -9.63
N LEU A 87 -10.55 2.32 -9.81
CA LEU A 87 -11.57 3.07 -9.06
C LEU A 87 -12.96 2.89 -9.71
N ASN A 88 -13.90 2.31 -8.98
CA ASN A 88 -15.31 2.21 -9.38
C ASN A 88 -16.20 2.89 -8.34
N GLU A 89 -17.28 3.54 -8.78
CA GLU A 89 -18.25 4.23 -7.91
C GLU A 89 -17.63 5.19 -6.89
N ASN A 90 -16.45 5.74 -7.20
CA ASN A 90 -15.67 6.59 -6.30
C ASN A 90 -15.36 5.93 -4.94
N LYS A 91 -15.34 4.59 -4.89
CA LYS A 91 -15.15 3.82 -3.66
C LYS A 91 -13.67 3.56 -3.39
N LEU A 92 -13.20 3.98 -2.22
CA LEU A 92 -11.85 3.71 -1.73
C LEU A 92 -11.92 2.73 -0.55
N ASN A 93 -11.37 1.54 -0.74
CA ASN A 93 -11.24 0.55 0.33
C ASN A 93 -9.93 0.81 1.10
N LEU A 94 -10.02 0.86 2.42
CA LEU A 94 -8.89 0.99 3.33
C LEU A 94 -9.07 -0.03 4.44
N GLU A 95 -8.10 -0.91 4.58
CA GLU A 95 -8.15 -2.05 5.49
C GLU A 95 -7.03 -1.96 6.54
N GLY A 96 -7.17 -2.69 7.64
CA GLY A 96 -6.23 -2.62 8.76
C GLY A 96 -6.27 -1.29 9.52
N VAL A 97 -7.36 -0.52 9.42
CA VAL A 97 -7.46 0.81 10.07
C VAL A 97 -7.52 0.70 11.61
N GLY A 98 -7.82 -0.48 12.15
CA GLY A 98 -7.83 -0.77 13.58
C GLY A 98 -6.42 -0.85 14.19
N SER A 99 -5.37 -1.00 13.36
CA SER A 99 -3.97 -1.09 13.81
C SER A 99 -3.45 0.17 14.52
N SER A 100 -4.15 1.30 14.41
CA SER A 100 -3.85 2.52 15.17
C SER A 100 -5.11 3.31 15.47
N SER A 101 -5.22 3.77 16.71
CA SER A 101 -6.28 4.71 17.13
C SER A 101 -6.29 6.03 16.36
N LEU A 102 -5.21 6.35 15.63
CA LEU A 102 -5.08 7.58 14.85
C LEU A 102 -5.65 7.45 13.42
N TRP A 103 -5.71 6.24 12.85
CA TRP A 103 -5.96 6.06 11.42
C TRP A 103 -7.30 6.62 10.98
N ARG A 104 -8.38 6.20 11.63
CA ARG A 104 -9.74 6.61 11.27
C ARG A 104 -9.89 8.14 11.20
N LYS A 105 -9.44 8.84 12.26
CA LYS A 105 -9.47 10.30 12.32
C LYS A 105 -8.63 10.96 11.24
N LEU A 106 -7.44 10.44 10.95
CA LEU A 106 -6.55 10.99 9.91
C LEU A 106 -7.14 10.79 8.52
N ILE A 107 -7.64 9.58 8.23
CA ILE A 107 -8.27 9.21 6.96
C ILE A 107 -9.47 10.10 6.70
N GLU A 108 -10.42 10.17 7.64
CA GLU A 108 -11.65 10.97 7.49
C GLU A 108 -11.32 12.45 7.27
N ARG A 109 -10.39 13.00 8.05
CA ARG A 109 -9.95 14.40 7.91
C ARG A 109 -9.36 14.69 6.53
N ARG A 110 -8.51 13.79 6.01
CA ARG A 110 -7.91 13.96 4.67
C ARG A 110 -8.94 13.74 3.57
N ASN A 111 -9.91 12.86 3.79
CA ASN A 111 -10.96 12.59 2.83
C ASN A 111 -11.93 13.75 2.62
N VAL A 112 -12.04 14.69 3.57
CA VAL A 112 -12.80 15.95 3.34
C VAL A 112 -12.33 16.68 2.09
N ALA A 113 -11.03 16.67 1.80
CA ALA A 113 -10.47 17.26 0.60
C ALA A 113 -10.46 16.30 -0.60
N ALA A 114 -10.28 14.99 -0.35
CA ALA A 114 -10.15 13.99 -1.41
C ALA A 114 -11.48 13.55 -2.03
N GLY A 115 -12.56 13.52 -1.24
CA GLY A 115 -13.92 13.29 -1.72
C GLY A 115 -14.27 11.84 -2.06
N PHE A 116 -13.55 10.83 -1.54
CA PHE A 116 -13.86 9.42 -1.80
C PHE A 116 -15.04 8.91 -0.96
N SER A 117 -15.76 7.93 -1.52
CA SER A 117 -16.68 7.08 -0.76
C SER A 117 -15.85 6.02 -0.01
N LEU A 118 -15.62 6.23 1.29
CA LEU A 118 -14.73 5.37 2.07
C LEU A 118 -15.40 4.07 2.48
N ALA A 119 -14.72 2.95 2.28
CA ALA A 119 -15.02 1.68 2.91
C ALA A 119 -13.85 1.31 3.83
N LEU A 120 -14.04 1.50 5.14
CA LEU A 120 -13.01 1.28 6.15
C LEU A 120 -13.22 -0.06 6.85
N GLN A 121 -12.19 -0.89 6.91
CA GLN A 121 -12.18 -2.15 7.65
C GLN A 121 -11.09 -2.13 8.72
N ASP A 122 -11.43 -2.59 9.93
CA ASP A 122 -10.50 -2.53 11.07
C ASP A 122 -9.35 -3.53 10.91
N ASP A 123 -9.63 -4.72 10.39
CA ASP A 123 -8.66 -5.77 10.10
C ASP A 123 -8.25 -5.77 8.62
N PRO A 124 -7.04 -6.22 8.27
CA PRO A 124 -6.66 -6.44 6.88
C PRO A 124 -7.30 -7.72 6.32
N TYR A 125 -7.65 -7.74 5.04
CA TYR A 125 -7.86 -8.98 4.32
C TYR A 125 -6.52 -9.70 4.15
N LEU A 126 -6.44 -10.94 4.64
CA LEU A 126 -5.31 -11.83 4.39
C LEU A 126 -5.78 -12.92 3.41
N PRO A 127 -5.04 -13.18 2.33
CA PRO A 127 -5.32 -14.31 1.44
C PRO A 127 -5.20 -15.66 2.15
#